data_AF-A0A2R6NQY1-F1
#
_entry.id   AF-A0A2R6NQY1-F1
#
_cell.length_a   1.000
_cell.length_b   1.000
_cell.length_c   1.000
_cell.angle_alpha   90.00
_cell.angle_beta   90.00
_cell.angle_gamma   90.00
#
_symmetry.space_group_name_H-M   'P 1'
#
loop_
_entity.id
_entity.type
_entity.pdbx_description
1 polymer ?
#
loop_
_entity_poly.entity_id
_entity_poly.type
_entity_poly.pdbx_seq_one_letter_code
_entity_poly.pdbx_strand_id
1 'polypeptide(L)'
;MSAYGAITTRNRPSGPLASTLWHCKPRTSPSAKYLTIHHLTLADALTHSGLLQYLHTCFAEELERGMTYPQEILQGETYTQSMFEGYFFGADVLLGVVGEGDLPDGKNDGSVVELLLDVARNGRSWEESVAGVYYVKPNYPGRSSHICNAGFLIPPAQRAKGFGAVLARSYLHYGPRLGYEASVFNLVYVNNVASV
;
A
#
# COMPACT_ATOMS: atom_id res chain seq x y z
N MET A 1 14.72 -6.78 8.99
CA MET A 1 15.71 -5.70 8.77
C MET A 1 16.26 -5.80 7.36
N SER A 2 16.54 -4.66 6.71
CA SER A 2 17.24 -4.65 5.41
C SER A 2 18.59 -5.35 5.53
N ALA A 3 19.04 -6.06 4.49
CA ALA A 3 20.37 -6.68 4.43
C ALA A 3 21.52 -5.65 4.59
N TYR A 4 21.19 -4.35 4.52
CA TYR A 4 22.13 -3.24 4.56
C TYR A 4 21.95 -2.31 5.76
N GLY A 5 21.11 -2.67 6.74
CA GLY A 5 20.80 -1.80 7.89
C GLY A 5 19.90 -0.61 7.53
N ALA A 6 19.96 0.46 8.34
CA ALA A 6 19.17 1.68 8.12
C ALA A 6 19.67 2.47 6.89
N ILE A 7 18.76 2.77 5.95
CA ILE A 7 19.08 3.49 4.72
C ILE A 7 18.65 4.95 4.84
N THR A 8 19.61 5.89 4.81
CA THR A 8 19.33 7.33 4.81
C THR A 8 19.13 7.85 3.38
N THR A 9 17.95 8.38 3.07
CA THR A 9 17.65 9.05 1.79
C THR A 9 17.73 10.57 1.96
N ARG A 10 18.49 11.26 1.10
CA ARG A 10 18.79 12.70 1.28
C ARG A 10 17.68 13.67 0.88
N ASN A 11 16.73 13.25 0.04
CA ASN A 11 15.72 14.14 -0.59
C ASN A 11 14.27 13.73 -0.28
N ARG A 12 14.00 13.13 0.88
CA ARG A 12 12.64 12.74 1.25
C ARG A 12 11.82 13.94 1.76
N PRO A 13 10.50 13.97 1.52
CA PRO A 13 9.59 14.89 2.20
C PRO A 13 9.71 14.76 3.73
N SER A 14 9.53 15.87 4.46
CA SER A 14 9.61 15.89 5.92
C SER A 14 8.39 15.28 6.64
N GLY A 15 7.36 14.86 5.88
CA GLY A 15 6.13 14.29 6.42
C GLY A 15 5.30 13.58 5.35
N PRO A 16 4.10 13.10 5.73
CA PRO A 16 3.19 12.45 4.80
C PRO A 16 2.84 13.33 3.60
N LEU A 17 2.59 12.69 2.47
CA LEU A 17 2.17 13.34 1.23
C LEU A 17 0.65 13.48 1.26
N ALA A 18 0.12 14.49 0.59
CA ALA A 18 -1.32 14.73 0.57
C ALA A 18 -2.11 13.54 0.01
N SER A 19 -3.30 13.32 0.56
CA SER A 19 -4.23 12.30 0.08
C SER A 19 -4.75 12.65 -1.31
N THR A 20 -4.97 11.62 -2.14
CA THR A 20 -5.39 11.81 -3.54
C THR A 20 -6.56 10.91 -3.92
N LEU A 21 -7.32 11.34 -4.93
CA LEU A 21 -8.46 10.59 -5.49
C LEU A 21 -8.10 9.87 -6.79
N TRP A 22 -8.65 8.67 -6.97
CA TRP A 22 -8.39 7.81 -8.13
C TRP A 22 -9.64 7.09 -8.60
N HIS A 23 -9.92 7.12 -9.90
CA HIS A 23 -11.07 6.50 -10.51
C HIS A 23 -10.94 4.98 -10.59
N CYS A 24 -12.03 4.29 -10.29
CA CYS A 24 -12.19 2.88 -10.62
C CYS A 24 -12.74 2.78 -12.05
N LYS A 25 -12.21 1.88 -12.88
CA LYS A 25 -12.76 1.69 -14.23
C LYS A 25 -14.10 0.94 -14.16
N PRO A 26 -15.08 1.25 -15.02
CA PRO A 26 -16.44 0.69 -14.95
C PRO A 26 -16.55 -0.83 -15.07
N ARG A 27 -15.49 -1.52 -15.48
CA ARG A 27 -15.48 -2.98 -15.68
C ARG A 27 -15.36 -3.79 -14.38
N THR A 28 -15.10 -3.16 -13.22
CA THR A 28 -14.47 -3.86 -12.09
C THR A 28 -15.21 -3.85 -10.74
N SER A 29 -16.32 -3.10 -10.56
CA SER A 29 -17.22 -3.28 -9.40
C SER A 29 -18.53 -2.49 -9.59
N PRO A 30 -19.71 -3.01 -9.19
CA PRO A 30 -20.94 -2.22 -9.13
C PRO A 30 -20.98 -1.20 -7.97
N SER A 31 -20.08 -1.24 -6.98
CA SER A 31 -20.22 -0.44 -5.75
C SER A 31 -19.26 0.75 -5.59
N ALA A 32 -18.01 0.64 -6.07
CA ALA A 32 -16.98 1.64 -5.80
C ALA A 32 -16.57 2.43 -7.05
N LYS A 33 -16.87 3.74 -7.07
CA LYS A 33 -16.54 4.63 -8.20
C LYS A 33 -15.11 5.16 -8.14
N TYR A 34 -14.52 5.25 -6.94
CA TYR A 34 -13.16 5.74 -6.73
C TYR A 34 -12.50 5.14 -5.49
N LEU A 35 -11.19 5.30 -5.40
CA LEU A 35 -10.40 5.14 -4.20
C LEU A 35 -9.84 6.50 -3.76
N THR A 36 -9.63 6.65 -2.46
CA THR A 36 -8.72 7.66 -1.92
C THR A 36 -7.45 6.97 -1.43
N ILE A 37 -6.29 7.55 -1.75
CA ILE A 37 -4.99 7.03 -1.35
C ILE A 37 -4.41 7.95 -0.29
N HIS A 38 -4.02 7.37 0.84
CA HIS A 38 -3.49 8.08 2.01
C HIS A 38 -2.06 7.63 2.29
N HIS A 39 -1.14 8.58 2.47
CA HIS A 39 0.24 8.27 2.86
C HIS A 39 0.33 8.16 4.39
N LEU A 40 0.82 7.03 4.86
CA LEU A 40 0.99 6.68 6.27
C LEU A 40 2.45 6.32 6.56
N THR A 41 2.95 6.86 7.65
CA THR A 41 4.07 6.29 8.40
C THR A 41 3.56 5.27 9.42
N LEU A 42 4.48 4.52 10.07
CA LEU A 42 4.09 3.65 11.20
C LEU A 42 3.44 4.46 12.34
N ALA A 43 3.95 5.66 12.61
CA ALA A 43 3.42 6.54 13.64
C ALA A 43 1.97 6.96 13.33
N ASP A 44 1.67 7.29 12.07
CA ASP A 44 0.31 7.60 11.64
C ASP A 44 -0.60 6.39 11.79
N ALA A 45 -0.16 5.21 11.31
CA ALA A 45 -0.95 3.98 11.36
C ALA A 45 -1.30 3.54 12.79
N LEU A 46 -0.42 3.77 13.76
CA LEU A 46 -0.66 3.49 15.19
C LEU A 46 -1.78 4.34 15.79
N THR A 47 -2.09 5.50 15.21
CA THR A 47 -3.22 6.34 15.66
C THR A 47 -4.58 5.79 15.24
N HIS A 48 -4.61 4.87 14.27
CA HIS A 48 -5.83 4.29 13.73
C HIS A 48 -6.07 2.88 14.30
N SER A 49 -6.94 2.80 15.32
CA SER A 49 -7.21 1.55 16.04
C SER A 49 -7.61 0.40 15.13
N GLY A 50 -6.93 -0.75 15.30
CA GLY A 50 -7.16 -1.99 14.54
C GLY A 50 -6.60 -2.04 13.12
N LEU A 51 -6.04 -0.94 12.58
CA LEU A 51 -5.53 -0.91 11.21
C LEU A 51 -4.35 -1.87 11.02
N LEU A 52 -3.32 -1.76 11.86
CA LEU A 52 -2.11 -2.59 11.76
C LEU A 52 -2.42 -4.07 11.98
N GLN A 53 -3.31 -4.38 12.93
CA GLN A 53 -3.77 -5.75 13.17
C GLN A 53 -4.46 -6.32 11.93
N TYR A 54 -5.38 -5.57 11.31
CA TYR A 54 -6.07 -6.02 10.10
C TYR A 54 -5.11 -6.25 8.92
N LEU A 55 -4.19 -5.32 8.68
CA LEU A 55 -3.20 -5.46 7.61
C LEU A 55 -2.23 -6.62 7.87
N HIS A 56 -1.83 -6.83 9.13
CA HIS A 56 -1.02 -7.98 9.53
C HIS A 56 -1.74 -9.30 9.23
N THR A 57 -3.01 -9.45 9.61
CA THR A 57 -3.82 -10.63 9.27
C THR A 57 -3.86 -10.87 7.77
N CYS A 58 -4.18 -9.84 6.98
CA CYS A 58 -4.22 -9.95 5.52
C CYS A 58 -2.87 -10.37 4.91
N PHE A 59 -1.77 -9.84 5.44
CA PHE A 59 -0.43 -10.19 4.95
C PHE A 59 -0.01 -11.59 5.38
N ALA A 60 -0.32 -12.00 6.61
CA ALA A 60 -0.06 -13.35 7.10
C ALA A 60 -0.75 -14.40 6.22
N GLU A 61 -2.03 -14.19 5.87
CA GLU A 61 -2.75 -15.06 4.93
C GLU A 61 -2.09 -15.09 3.54
N GLU A 62 -1.54 -13.97 3.07
CA GLU A 62 -0.82 -13.93 1.79
C GLU A 62 0.49 -14.74 1.84
N LEU A 63 1.20 -14.71 2.97
CA LEU A 63 2.40 -15.54 3.19
C LEU A 63 2.05 -17.03 3.29
N GLU A 64 0.99 -17.38 4.02
CA GLU A 64 0.50 -18.77 4.13
C GLU A 64 0.10 -19.35 2.78
N ARG A 65 -0.46 -18.52 1.88
CA ARG A 65 -0.76 -18.94 0.50
C ARG A 65 0.50 -19.26 -0.31
N GLY A 66 1.64 -18.66 0.00
CA GLY A 66 2.95 -19.02 -0.55
C GLY A 66 3.12 -18.84 -2.07
N MET A 67 2.40 -17.89 -2.69
CA MET A 67 2.39 -17.73 -4.15
C MET A 67 2.90 -16.38 -4.67
N THR A 68 3.11 -15.39 -3.80
CA THR A 68 3.33 -14.00 -4.23
C THR A 68 4.52 -13.31 -3.55
N TYR A 69 4.79 -13.63 -2.29
CA TYR A 69 5.92 -13.11 -1.51
C TYR A 69 6.91 -14.22 -1.20
N PRO A 70 8.23 -13.92 -1.14
CA PRO A 70 9.27 -14.91 -0.86
C PRO A 70 9.38 -15.31 0.62
N GLN A 71 8.73 -14.59 1.53
CA GLN A 71 8.76 -14.91 2.95
C GLN A 71 8.00 -16.21 3.22
N GLU A 72 8.63 -17.10 3.98
CA GLU A 72 8.04 -18.35 4.46
C GLU A 72 7.79 -18.23 5.96
N ILE A 73 6.68 -18.78 6.43
CA ILE A 73 6.42 -19.00 7.85
C ILE A 73 6.71 -20.48 8.11
N LEU A 74 7.85 -20.76 8.75
CA LEU A 74 8.27 -22.15 8.96
C LEU A 74 7.43 -22.83 10.06
N GLN A 75 7.38 -24.16 10.02
CA GLN A 75 6.64 -24.92 11.00
C GLN A 75 7.13 -24.63 12.43
N GLY A 76 6.23 -24.16 13.30
CA GLY A 76 6.54 -23.81 14.68
C GLY A 76 7.00 -22.36 14.88
N GLU A 77 7.15 -21.58 13.81
CA GLU A 77 7.38 -20.13 13.90
C GLU A 77 6.05 -19.37 13.97
N THR A 78 6.05 -18.29 14.75
CA THR A 78 4.89 -17.39 14.85
C THR A 78 5.19 -16.11 14.09
N TYR A 79 4.42 -15.82 13.03
CA TYR A 79 4.53 -14.53 12.34
C TYR A 79 3.77 -13.43 13.10
N THR A 80 4.51 -12.56 13.79
CA THR A 80 3.94 -11.55 14.70
C THR A 80 3.66 -10.22 14.00
N GLN A 81 2.76 -9.42 14.58
CA GLN A 81 2.46 -8.07 14.10
C GLN A 81 3.72 -7.18 14.06
N SER A 82 4.63 -7.32 15.03
CA SER A 82 5.88 -6.56 15.04
C SER A 82 6.81 -6.90 13.85
N MET A 83 6.83 -8.17 13.41
CA MET A 83 7.56 -8.55 12.20
C MET A 83 6.95 -7.92 10.94
N PHE A 84 5.61 -7.87 10.88
CA PHE A 84 4.89 -7.18 9.81
C PHE A 84 5.20 -5.68 9.80
N GLU A 85 5.10 -5.00 10.94
CA GLU A 85 5.41 -3.57 11.07
C GLU A 85 6.85 -3.28 10.63
N GLY A 86 7.82 -4.04 11.12
CA GLY A 86 9.23 -3.87 10.76
C GLY A 86 9.55 -4.13 9.28
N TYR A 87 8.70 -4.88 8.57
CA TYR A 87 8.87 -5.16 7.14
C TYR A 87 8.08 -4.21 6.25
N PHE A 88 6.78 -4.10 6.48
CA PHE A 88 5.81 -3.42 5.62
C PHE A 88 5.80 -1.92 5.89
N PHE A 89 5.96 -1.51 7.16
CA PHE A 89 6.07 -0.12 7.61
C PHE A 89 7.52 0.31 7.85
N GLY A 90 8.50 -0.40 7.29
CA GLY A 90 9.92 -0.02 7.37
C GLY A 90 10.27 1.28 6.62
N ALA A 91 9.30 1.87 5.91
CA ALA A 91 9.42 3.12 5.16
C ALA A 91 8.01 3.73 4.95
N ASP A 92 7.68 4.16 3.73
CA ASP A 92 6.41 4.79 3.40
C ASP A 92 5.36 3.76 3.05
N VAL A 93 4.12 3.95 3.50
CA VAL A 93 2.99 3.09 3.17
C VAL A 93 1.85 3.93 2.58
N LEU A 94 1.27 3.46 1.50
CA LEU A 94 0.15 4.10 0.82
C LEU A 94 -1.06 3.18 0.93
N LEU A 95 -2.10 3.64 1.62
CA LEU A 95 -3.32 2.89 1.89
C LEU A 95 -4.45 3.40 0.98
N GLY A 96 -5.04 2.49 0.21
CA GLY A 96 -6.22 2.77 -0.59
C GLY A 96 -7.51 2.47 0.15
N VAL A 97 -8.39 3.45 0.23
CA VAL A 97 -9.72 3.35 0.85
C VAL A 97 -10.80 3.51 -0.19
N VAL A 98 -11.78 2.60 -0.18
CA VAL A 98 -12.94 2.60 -1.06
C VAL A 98 -13.82 3.82 -0.78
N GLY A 99 -14.01 4.68 -1.78
CA GLY A 99 -14.92 5.82 -1.68
C GLY A 99 -16.39 5.41 -1.59
N GLU A 100 -17.20 6.22 -0.89
CA GLU A 100 -18.65 6.06 -0.85
C GLU A 100 -19.34 7.15 -1.68
N GLY A 101 -20.47 6.82 -2.29
CA GLY A 101 -21.27 7.76 -3.05
C GLY A 101 -20.69 8.08 -4.43
N ASP A 102 -21.06 9.26 -4.93
CA ASP A 102 -20.64 9.71 -6.24
C ASP A 102 -19.20 10.20 -6.24
N LEU A 103 -18.58 10.07 -7.41
CA LEU A 103 -17.26 10.65 -7.64
C LEU A 103 -17.35 12.17 -7.43
N PRO A 104 -16.48 12.78 -6.61
CA PRO A 104 -16.43 14.23 -6.50
C PRO A 104 -16.20 14.87 -7.87
N ASP A 105 -17.10 15.80 -8.24
CA ASP A 105 -17.09 16.45 -9.54
C ASP A 105 -15.76 17.16 -9.83
N GLY A 106 -15.30 17.07 -11.08
CA GLY A 106 -14.12 17.78 -11.58
C GLY A 106 -12.78 17.28 -11.04
N LYS A 107 -12.73 16.15 -10.33
CA LYS A 107 -11.46 15.53 -9.89
C LYS A 107 -10.95 14.54 -10.93
N ASN A 108 -9.67 14.63 -11.25
CA ASN A 108 -8.92 13.66 -12.07
C ASN A 108 -8.10 12.70 -11.18
N ASP A 109 -7.59 11.60 -11.75
CA ASP A 109 -6.63 10.72 -11.06
C ASP A 109 -5.44 11.52 -10.49
N GLY A 110 -5.14 11.33 -9.20
CA GLY A 110 -4.08 12.03 -8.50
C GLY A 110 -4.44 13.44 -8.03
N SER A 111 -5.71 13.86 -8.14
CA SER A 111 -6.16 15.13 -7.56
C SER A 111 -6.07 15.09 -6.05
N VAL A 112 -5.48 16.11 -5.45
CA VAL A 112 -5.41 16.26 -4.00
C VAL A 112 -6.83 16.42 -3.41
N VAL A 113 -7.04 15.72 -2.30
CA VAL A 113 -8.26 15.79 -1.49
C VAL A 113 -7.89 16.01 -0.03
N GLU A 114 -8.54 16.98 0.60
CA GLU A 114 -8.44 17.22 2.04
C GLU A 114 -9.40 16.27 2.76
N LEU A 115 -9.04 14.98 2.78
CA LEU A 115 -9.85 13.92 3.38
C LEU A 115 -8.98 13.08 4.31
N LEU A 116 -9.29 13.11 5.60
CA LEU A 116 -8.61 12.28 6.60
C LEU A 116 -9.01 10.81 6.46
N LEU A 117 -8.11 9.90 6.84
CA LEU A 117 -8.34 8.46 6.72
C LEU A 117 -9.61 7.98 7.44
N ASP A 118 -9.83 8.42 8.68
CA ASP A 118 -11.03 8.03 9.45
C ASP A 118 -12.33 8.59 8.84
N VAL A 119 -12.27 9.77 8.23
CA VAL A 119 -13.42 10.36 7.51
C VAL A 119 -13.69 9.57 6.22
N ALA A 120 -12.64 9.16 5.50
CA ALA A 120 -12.79 8.30 4.32
C ALA A 120 -13.35 6.91 4.68
N ARG A 121 -12.95 6.35 5.83
CA ARG A 121 -13.49 5.09 6.35
C ARG A 121 -14.95 5.22 6.74
N ASN A 122 -15.36 6.37 7.28
CA ASN A 122 -16.74 6.70 7.63
C ASN A 122 -17.39 5.65 8.56
N GLY A 123 -16.64 5.20 9.58
CA GLY A 123 -17.13 4.21 10.56
C GLY A 123 -17.21 2.76 10.07
N ARG A 124 -16.96 2.48 8.79
CA ARG A 124 -16.89 1.10 8.25
C ARG A 124 -15.73 0.32 8.86
N SER A 125 -15.84 -1.00 8.81
CA SER A 125 -14.71 -1.87 9.19
C SER A 125 -13.52 -1.68 8.24
N TRP A 126 -12.33 -2.07 8.67
CA TRP A 126 -11.16 -2.08 7.78
C TRP A 126 -11.32 -3.08 6.63
N GLU A 127 -12.04 -4.18 6.87
CA GLU A 127 -12.35 -5.19 5.86
C GLU A 127 -13.17 -4.62 4.69
N GLU A 128 -14.20 -3.83 4.99
CA GLU A 128 -15.07 -3.22 3.98
C GLU A 128 -14.40 -2.05 3.26
N SER A 129 -13.57 -1.27 3.98
CA SER A 129 -13.07 0.02 3.51
C SER A 129 -11.70 -0.04 2.85
N VAL A 130 -10.79 -0.93 3.26
CA VAL A 130 -9.44 -1.00 2.70
C VAL A 130 -9.46 -1.72 1.36
N ALA A 131 -9.27 -0.99 0.27
CA ALA A 131 -9.14 -1.57 -1.07
C ALA A 131 -7.81 -2.33 -1.26
N GLY A 132 -6.77 -1.87 -0.58
CA GLY A 132 -5.43 -2.45 -0.59
C GLY A 132 -4.37 -1.45 -0.15
N VAL A 133 -3.14 -1.92 -0.07
CA VAL A 133 -2.02 -1.15 0.46
C VAL A 133 -0.75 -1.49 -0.31
N TYR A 134 0.19 -0.54 -0.39
CA TYR A 134 1.55 -0.83 -0.83
C TYR A 134 2.58 -0.04 -0.03
N TYR A 135 3.74 -0.63 0.20
CA TYR A 135 4.88 0.11 0.73
C TYR A 135 5.73 0.68 -0.41
N VAL A 136 6.47 1.75 -0.13
CA VAL A 136 7.55 2.25 -0.99
C VAL A 136 8.79 2.46 -0.12
N LYS A 137 9.87 1.75 -0.47
CA LYS A 137 11.13 1.80 0.28
C LYS A 137 12.34 1.78 -0.65
N PRO A 138 13.52 2.25 -0.21
CA PRO A 138 14.74 2.11 -1.01
C PRO A 138 15.00 0.62 -1.29
N ASN A 139 15.28 0.27 -2.54
CA ASN A 139 15.63 -1.10 -2.91
C ASN A 139 17.09 -1.43 -2.54
N TYR A 140 17.94 -0.41 -2.56
CA TYR A 140 19.38 -0.51 -2.32
C TYR A 140 19.84 0.58 -1.35
N PRO A 141 20.97 0.37 -0.63
CA PRO A 141 21.49 1.36 0.29
C PRO A 141 22.25 2.48 -0.43
N GLY A 142 22.52 3.57 0.31
CA GLY A 142 23.52 4.57 -0.05
C GLY A 142 23.34 5.16 -1.46
N ARG A 143 24.33 4.95 -2.34
CA ARG A 143 24.40 5.55 -3.69
C ARG A 143 23.24 5.14 -4.60
N SER A 144 22.59 4.02 -4.32
CA SER A 144 21.47 3.50 -5.13
C SER A 144 20.12 3.62 -4.42
N SER A 145 20.05 4.39 -3.33
CA SER A 145 18.82 4.58 -2.54
C SER A 145 17.75 5.42 -3.25
N HIS A 146 18.09 6.07 -4.37
CA HIS A 146 17.14 6.73 -5.27
C HIS A 146 16.30 5.75 -6.10
N ILE A 147 16.63 4.45 -6.08
CA ILE A 147 15.85 3.37 -6.69
C ILE A 147 14.96 2.75 -5.62
N CYS A 148 13.64 2.84 -5.79
CA CYS A 148 12.69 2.22 -4.87
C CYS A 148 12.30 0.81 -5.28
N ASN A 149 11.79 0.08 -4.28
CA ASN A 149 10.98 -1.11 -4.45
C ASN A 149 9.61 -0.87 -3.79
N ALA A 150 8.60 -1.58 -4.26
CA ALA A 150 7.27 -1.60 -3.67
C ALA A 150 6.73 -3.03 -3.61
N GLY A 151 5.90 -3.30 -2.60
CA GLY A 151 5.13 -4.52 -2.50
C GLY A 151 3.68 -4.15 -2.27
N PHE A 152 2.78 -4.80 -3.02
CA PHE A 152 1.34 -4.56 -2.97
C PHE A 152 0.65 -5.68 -2.20
N LEU A 153 -0.40 -5.33 -1.48
CA LEU A 153 -1.30 -6.26 -0.80
C LEU A 153 -2.74 -5.83 -1.09
N ILE A 154 -3.51 -6.74 -1.68
CA ILE A 154 -4.96 -6.60 -1.82
C ILE A 154 -5.60 -7.58 -0.84
N PRO A 155 -6.37 -7.11 0.16
CA PRO A 155 -7.08 -7.98 1.08
C PRO A 155 -7.93 -9.01 0.33
N PRO A 156 -8.04 -10.25 0.83
CA PRO A 156 -8.80 -11.32 0.18
C PRO A 156 -10.21 -10.89 -0.23
N ALA A 157 -10.93 -10.19 0.64
CA ALA A 157 -12.30 -9.69 0.43
C ALA A 157 -12.41 -8.66 -0.71
N GLN A 158 -11.29 -8.12 -1.19
CA GLN A 158 -11.21 -7.02 -2.14
C GLN A 158 -10.53 -7.41 -3.46
N ARG A 159 -10.09 -8.68 -3.58
CA ARG A 159 -9.52 -9.22 -4.82
C ARG A 159 -10.53 -9.22 -5.96
N ALA A 160 -10.03 -9.26 -7.20
CA ALA A 160 -10.82 -9.23 -8.43
C ALA A 160 -11.70 -7.98 -8.66
N LYS A 161 -11.59 -6.93 -7.83
CA LYS A 161 -12.31 -5.65 -7.98
C LYS A 161 -11.55 -4.58 -8.77
N GLY A 162 -10.40 -4.94 -9.37
CA GLY A 162 -9.57 -4.03 -10.17
C GLY A 162 -8.74 -3.01 -9.38
N PHE A 163 -8.74 -3.07 -8.04
CA PHE A 163 -8.02 -2.12 -7.19
C PHE A 163 -6.50 -2.16 -7.37
N GLY A 164 -5.91 -3.33 -7.68
CA GLY A 164 -4.47 -3.43 -7.98
C GLY A 164 -4.02 -2.48 -9.10
N ALA A 165 -4.82 -2.34 -10.15
CA ALA A 165 -4.53 -1.39 -11.24
C ALA A 165 -4.65 0.08 -10.81
N VAL A 166 -5.49 0.39 -9.81
CA VAL A 166 -5.59 1.75 -9.25
C VAL A 166 -4.38 2.03 -8.37
N LEU A 167 -3.99 1.10 -7.50
CA LEU A 167 -2.79 1.22 -6.67
C LEU A 167 -1.51 1.32 -7.50
N ALA A 168 -1.41 0.60 -8.61
CA ALA A 168 -0.26 0.72 -9.53
C ALA A 168 -0.17 2.13 -10.16
N ARG A 169 -1.31 2.73 -10.55
CA ARG A 169 -1.31 4.12 -11.05
C ARG A 169 -0.96 5.12 -9.94
N SER A 170 -1.46 4.92 -8.73
CA SER A 170 -1.09 5.78 -7.60
C SER A 170 0.37 5.64 -7.22
N TYR A 171 0.93 4.44 -7.31
CA TYR A 171 2.36 4.21 -7.10
C TYR A 171 3.23 5.04 -8.05
N LEU A 172 2.88 5.11 -9.34
CA LEU A 172 3.58 5.95 -10.33
C LEU A 172 3.47 7.45 -10.02
N HIS A 173 2.42 7.87 -9.30
CA HIS A 173 2.27 9.25 -8.84
C HIS A 173 3.07 9.54 -7.57
N TYR A 174 3.00 8.66 -6.57
CA TYR A 174 3.62 8.85 -5.26
C TYR A 174 5.14 8.56 -5.26
N GLY A 175 5.61 7.56 -6.01
CA GLY A 175 7.03 7.16 -6.03
C GLY A 175 7.98 8.33 -6.31
N PRO A 176 7.82 9.07 -7.41
CA PRO A 176 8.64 10.26 -7.68
C PRO A 176 8.50 11.37 -6.64
N ARG A 177 7.30 11.54 -6.06
CA ARG A 177 7.03 12.56 -5.02
C ARG A 177 7.68 12.23 -3.68
N LEU A 178 7.99 10.95 -3.43
CA LEU A 178 8.81 10.50 -2.31
C LEU A 178 10.32 10.69 -2.55
N GLY A 179 10.71 11.19 -3.73
CA GLY A 179 12.10 11.47 -4.09
C GLY A 179 12.82 10.31 -4.80
N TYR A 180 12.09 9.32 -5.31
CA TYR A 180 12.67 8.21 -6.08
C TYR A 180 12.74 8.52 -7.56
N GLU A 181 13.83 8.12 -8.21
CA GLU A 181 14.09 8.37 -9.63
C GLU A 181 13.85 7.12 -10.49
N ALA A 182 13.84 5.93 -9.87
CA ALA A 182 13.57 4.67 -10.54
C ALA A 182 12.86 3.68 -9.61
N SER A 183 12.29 2.64 -10.21
CA SER A 183 11.59 1.54 -9.53
C SER A 183 12.12 0.21 -10.02
N VAL A 184 12.33 -0.73 -9.10
CA VAL A 184 12.68 -2.13 -9.39
C VAL A 184 11.82 -3.04 -8.53
N PHE A 185 11.12 -3.97 -9.18
CA PHE A 185 10.50 -5.11 -8.51
C PHE A 185 11.39 -6.33 -8.70
N ASN A 186 12.00 -6.80 -7.61
CA ASN A 186 13.04 -7.84 -7.70
C ASN A 186 12.47 -9.22 -8.06
N LEU A 187 11.29 -9.56 -7.54
CA LEU A 187 10.67 -10.87 -7.67
C LEU A 187 9.19 -10.71 -7.99
N VAL A 188 8.85 -10.78 -9.28
CA VAL A 188 7.46 -10.93 -9.74
C VAL A 188 7.36 -12.31 -10.36
N TYR A 189 6.72 -13.24 -9.66
CA TYR A 189 6.63 -14.62 -10.11
C TYR A 189 5.65 -14.75 -11.29
N VAL A 190 6.04 -15.52 -12.30
CA VAL A 190 5.23 -15.72 -13.53
C VAL A 190 3.88 -16.39 -13.27
N ASN A 191 3.76 -17.15 -12.18
CA ASN A 191 2.51 -17.79 -11.75
C ASN A 191 1.58 -16.85 -10.95
N ASN A 192 2.05 -15.66 -10.57
CA ASN A 192 1.20 -14.59 -10.06
C ASN A 192 0.57 -13.82 -11.22
N VAL A 193 -0.37 -14.47 -11.91
CA VAL A 193 -1.02 -13.94 -13.13
C VAL A 193 -1.70 -12.59 -12.91
N ALA A 194 -2.11 -12.26 -11.67
CA ALA A 194 -2.70 -10.97 -11.35
C ALA A 194 -1.69 -9.80 -11.36
N SER A 195 -0.38 -10.10 -11.32
CA SER A 195 0.70 -9.11 -11.27
C SER A 195 1.54 -9.04 -12.55
N VAL A 196 1.32 -9.95 -13.50
CA VAL A 196 2.04 -10.03 -14.80
C VAL A 196 1.20 -9.43 -15.92
#